data_AF-A0A2V6JDV4-F1
#
_entry.id   AF-A0A2V6JDV4-F1
#
_cell.length_a   1.000
_cell.length_b   1.000
_cell.length_c   1.000
_cell.angle_alpha   90.00
_cell.angle_beta   90.00
_cell.angle_gamma   90.00
#
_symmetry.space_group_name_H-M   'P 1'
#
loop_
_entity.id
_entity.type
_entity.pdbx_description
1 polymer ?
#
loop_
_entity_poly.entity_id
_entity_poly.type
_entity_poly.pdbx_seq_one_letter_code
_entity_poly.pdbx_strand_id
1 'polypeptide(L)'
;MKLNTHFASPDLILFFVGMLTTAILHARRVRGSILWGIIAATVLACLLKFALPHMPAGMSSARDVSESMLNTRFEFAEGLVALPPSLGPTFLKMDVAHALTPTMLPFVFVFLFMLTFDAIGTLIGVCEQAGFMRDNRLPRAKQAMVSDAIGTVAGAALGTSTVTSFIESAAGVEAGGRTGLTGLVVAALFLVALFFSPLIAMIGAYPPITAPALTIVGAMMMQNVAKIEWKDYTESIPAFLIIIGIPLSYSIADGLALGFISYAIIKAFSGRSREISWLTYALGVVLVLYFVFVRSRMG
;
A
#
# COMPACT_ATOMS: atom_id res chain seq x y z
N MET A 1 -11.48 -7.86 16.03
CA MET A 1 -12.23 -7.87 14.75
C MET A 1 -13.67 -8.28 15.06
N LYS A 2 -14.65 -7.37 14.98
CA LYS A 2 -16.05 -7.79 14.92
C LYS A 2 -16.32 -8.13 13.44
N LEU A 3 -16.49 -9.41 13.12
CA LEU A 3 -16.98 -9.81 11.80
C LEU A 3 -18.35 -9.16 11.61
N ASN A 4 -18.57 -8.49 10.47
CA ASN A 4 -19.85 -7.85 10.20
C ASN A 4 -20.92 -8.95 10.11
N THR A 5 -21.88 -8.93 11.03
CA THR A 5 -22.92 -9.98 11.15
C THR A 5 -24.03 -9.82 10.12
N HIS A 6 -24.04 -8.70 9.39
CA HIS A 6 -25.08 -8.33 8.43
C HIS A 6 -24.55 -8.41 6.99
N PHE A 7 -24.52 -9.62 6.43
CA PHE A 7 -24.10 -9.88 5.05
C PHE A 7 -24.94 -9.15 3.99
N ALA A 8 -26.17 -8.77 4.33
CA ALA A 8 -27.07 -8.00 3.48
C ALA A 8 -26.86 -6.47 3.58
N SER A 9 -25.88 -6.00 4.34
CA SER A 9 -25.59 -4.57 4.42
C SER A 9 -25.19 -4.02 3.05
N PRO A 10 -25.64 -2.80 2.67
CA PRO A 10 -25.26 -2.17 1.40
C PRO A 10 -23.75 -2.15 1.20
N ASP A 11 -22.99 -1.86 2.27
CA ASP A 11 -21.53 -1.78 2.26
C ASP A 11 -20.86 -3.07 1.77
N LEU A 12 -21.32 -4.24 2.23
CA LEU A 12 -20.77 -5.51 1.79
C LEU A 12 -21.19 -5.85 0.36
N ILE A 13 -22.42 -5.55 -0.03
CA ILE A 13 -22.89 -5.76 -1.40
C ILE A 13 -22.03 -4.96 -2.38
N LEU A 14 -21.79 -3.68 -2.08
CA LEU A 14 -20.93 -2.81 -2.88
C LEU A 14 -19.50 -3.35 -2.97
N PHE A 15 -18.94 -3.76 -1.84
CA PHE A 15 -17.60 -4.35 -1.79
C PHE A 15 -17.52 -5.62 -2.66
N PHE A 16 -18.44 -6.57 -2.51
CA PHE A 16 -18.42 -7.82 -3.27
C PHE A 16 -18.68 -7.60 -4.76
N VAL A 17 -19.61 -6.72 -5.14
CA VAL A 17 -19.85 -6.39 -6.56
C VAL A 17 -18.61 -5.75 -7.17
N GLY A 18 -17.99 -4.77 -6.49
CA GLY A 18 -16.74 -4.17 -6.94
C GLY A 18 -15.62 -5.19 -7.07
N MET A 19 -15.50 -6.11 -6.11
CA MET A 19 -14.46 -7.15 -6.11
C MET A 19 -14.66 -8.15 -7.23
N LEU A 20 -15.86 -8.71 -7.37
CA LEU A 20 -16.16 -9.69 -8.42
C LEU A 20 -16.01 -9.06 -9.80
N THR A 21 -16.46 -7.83 -10.00
CA THR A 21 -16.29 -7.12 -11.26
C THR A 21 -14.81 -6.93 -11.59
N THR A 22 -14.01 -6.44 -10.62
CA THR A 22 -12.57 -6.27 -10.79
C THR A 22 -11.90 -7.60 -11.10
N ALA A 23 -12.19 -8.65 -10.32
CA ALA A 23 -11.60 -9.97 -10.45
C ALA A 23 -11.92 -10.61 -11.82
N ILE A 24 -13.17 -10.54 -12.27
CA ILE A 24 -13.60 -11.09 -13.57
C ILE A 24 -12.91 -10.35 -14.71
N LEU A 25 -12.87 -9.02 -14.67
CA LEU A 25 -12.21 -8.22 -15.71
C LEU A 25 -10.69 -8.46 -15.72
N HIS A 26 -10.08 -8.60 -14.54
CA HIS A 26 -8.66 -8.89 -14.41
C HIS A 26 -8.32 -10.28 -14.93
N ALA A 27 -9.11 -11.30 -14.58
CA ALA A 27 -8.96 -12.67 -15.11
C ALA A 27 -9.12 -12.74 -16.64
N ARG A 28 -9.98 -11.88 -17.21
CA ARG A 28 -10.14 -11.72 -18.66
C ARG A 28 -9.06 -10.87 -19.33
N ARG A 29 -8.04 -10.40 -18.58
CA ARG A 29 -6.96 -9.52 -19.06
C ARG A 29 -7.47 -8.23 -19.71
N VAL A 30 -8.58 -7.69 -19.22
CA VAL A 30 -9.13 -6.41 -19.69
C VAL A 30 -8.24 -5.28 -19.17
N ARG A 31 -7.81 -4.40 -20.08
CA ARG A 31 -7.00 -3.22 -19.73
C ARG A 31 -7.79 -2.30 -18.80
N GLY A 32 -7.17 -1.91 -17.68
CA GLY A 32 -7.80 -1.06 -16.68
C GLY A 32 -8.84 -1.78 -15.81
N SER A 33 -8.72 -3.10 -15.60
CA SER A 33 -9.66 -3.89 -14.80
C SER A 33 -9.97 -3.30 -13.42
N ILE A 34 -8.96 -2.75 -12.74
CA ILE A 34 -9.09 -2.10 -11.43
C ILE A 34 -9.94 -0.83 -11.53
N LEU A 35 -9.70 0.00 -12.55
CA LEU A 35 -10.44 1.23 -12.78
C LEU A 35 -11.93 0.94 -13.05
N TRP A 36 -12.22 -0.06 -13.90
CA TRP A 36 -13.59 -0.47 -14.18
C TRP A 36 -14.31 -0.99 -12.93
N GLY A 37 -13.60 -1.69 -12.05
CA GLY A 37 -14.11 -2.13 -10.76
C GLY A 37 -14.51 -0.97 -9.85
N ILE A 38 -13.65 0.04 -9.73
CA ILE A 38 -13.93 1.27 -8.97
C ILE A 38 -15.16 1.98 -9.57
N ILE A 39 -15.21 2.16 -10.90
CA ILE A 39 -16.35 2.80 -11.58
C ILE A 39 -17.64 2.03 -11.32
N ALA A 40 -17.64 0.70 -11.44
CA ALA A 40 -18.82 -0.12 -11.18
C ALA A 40 -19.31 0.02 -9.73
N ALA A 41 -18.40 0.01 -8.75
CA ALA A 41 -18.74 0.22 -7.35
C ALA A 41 -19.25 1.64 -7.09
N THR A 42 -18.65 2.67 -7.70
CA THR A 42 -19.12 4.06 -7.61
C THR A 42 -20.52 4.23 -8.21
N VAL A 43 -20.78 3.68 -9.39
CA VAL A 43 -22.10 3.74 -10.04
C VAL A 43 -23.14 3.06 -9.16
N LEU A 44 -22.83 1.88 -8.62
CA LEU A 44 -23.72 1.19 -7.69
C LEU A 44 -23.97 2.02 -6.41
N ALA A 45 -22.95 2.70 -5.88
CA ALA A 45 -23.07 3.54 -4.69
C ALA A 45 -24.02 4.71 -4.95
N CYS A 46 -23.85 5.40 -6.09
CA CYS A 46 -24.72 6.48 -6.52
C CYS A 46 -26.17 6.01 -6.70
N LEU A 47 -26.37 4.86 -7.36
CA LEU A 47 -27.71 4.29 -7.59
C LEU A 47 -28.41 3.94 -6.27
N LEU A 48 -27.70 3.28 -5.35
CA LEU A 48 -28.25 2.92 -4.06
C LEU A 48 -28.54 4.18 -3.21
N LYS A 49 -27.63 5.15 -3.17
CA LYS A 49 -27.85 6.43 -2.46
C LYS A 49 -29.05 7.19 -3.00
N PHE A 50 -29.27 7.17 -4.31
CA PHE A 50 -30.42 7.81 -4.95
C PHE A 50 -31.75 7.04 -4.73
N ALA A 51 -31.69 5.71 -4.68
CA ALA A 51 -32.86 4.86 -4.46
C ALA A 51 -33.32 4.84 -2.99
N LEU A 52 -32.41 5.03 -2.02
CA LEU A 52 -32.69 4.96 -0.59
C LEU A 52 -33.89 5.84 -0.11
N PRO A 53 -34.02 7.12 -0.53
CA PRO A 53 -35.17 7.95 -0.16
C PRO A 53 -36.51 7.49 -0.73
N HIS A 54 -36.49 6.70 -1.82
CA HIS A 54 -37.69 6.24 -2.52
C HIS A 54 -38.12 4.82 -2.10
N MET A 55 -37.35 4.16 -1.22
CA MET A 55 -37.67 2.84 -0.72
C MET A 55 -38.73 2.87 0.39
N PRO A 56 -39.55 1.81 0.53
CA PRO A 56 -40.56 1.71 1.59
C PRO A 56 -39.93 1.95 2.97
N ALA A 57 -40.64 2.67 3.84
CA ALA A 57 -40.14 3.07 5.15
C ALA A 57 -39.57 1.91 5.99
N GLY A 58 -40.10 0.68 5.84
CA GLY A 58 -39.59 -0.51 6.54
C GLY A 58 -38.22 -1.02 6.09
N MET A 59 -37.78 -0.70 4.86
CA MET A 59 -36.48 -1.11 4.33
C MET A 59 -35.43 -0.01 4.46
N SER A 60 -35.83 1.26 4.37
CA SER A 60 -34.95 2.43 4.59
C SER A 60 -34.66 2.70 6.07
N SER A 61 -35.55 2.29 6.99
CA SER A 61 -35.34 2.37 8.44
C SER A 61 -34.70 1.12 9.06
N ALA A 62 -34.42 0.08 8.26
CA ALA A 62 -33.67 -1.08 8.73
C ALA A 62 -32.32 -0.62 9.28
N ARG A 63 -31.94 -1.10 10.48
CA ARG A 63 -30.69 -0.70 11.15
C ARG A 63 -29.47 -0.85 10.25
N ASP A 64 -29.42 -1.94 9.48
CA ASP A 64 -28.33 -2.27 8.55
C ASP A 64 -28.15 -1.25 7.42
N VAL A 65 -29.19 -0.48 7.09
CA VAL A 65 -29.20 0.54 6.05
C VAL A 65 -29.01 1.93 6.65
N SER A 66 -29.69 2.22 7.76
CA SER A 66 -29.60 3.52 8.43
C SER A 66 -28.21 3.77 9.04
N GLU A 67 -27.56 2.73 9.59
CA GLU A 67 -26.22 2.81 10.18
C GLU A 67 -25.11 2.52 9.16
N SER A 68 -25.46 2.20 7.91
CA SER A 68 -24.50 1.90 6.84
C SER A 68 -23.57 3.08 6.56
N MET A 69 -22.33 2.77 6.17
CA MET A 69 -21.38 3.78 5.71
C MET A 69 -21.87 4.49 4.45
N LEU A 70 -22.74 3.85 3.65
CA LEU A 70 -23.38 4.48 2.50
C LEU A 70 -24.28 5.65 2.91
N ASN A 71 -24.97 5.54 4.05
CA ASN A 71 -25.83 6.62 4.52
C ASN A 71 -25.02 7.70 5.25
N THR A 72 -24.07 7.29 6.09
CA THR A 72 -23.36 8.16 7.02
C THR A 72 -22.11 8.84 6.46
N ARG A 73 -21.49 8.29 5.41
CA ARG A 73 -20.21 8.80 4.87
C ARG A 73 -20.20 9.10 3.38
N PHE A 74 -21.08 8.47 2.59
CA PHE A 74 -21.14 8.73 1.16
C PHE A 74 -22.01 9.95 0.87
N GLU A 75 -21.39 11.00 0.35
CA GLU A 75 -22.01 12.24 -0.08
C GLU A 75 -21.66 12.51 -1.54
N PHE A 76 -22.62 13.03 -2.31
CA PHE A 76 -22.35 13.40 -3.70
C PHE A 76 -21.39 14.58 -3.74
N ALA A 77 -20.45 14.56 -4.68
CA ALA A 77 -19.54 15.68 -4.88
C ALA A 77 -20.33 16.97 -5.20
N GLU A 78 -20.03 18.05 -4.48
CA GLU A 78 -20.67 19.36 -4.67
C GLU A 78 -20.33 20.02 -6.02
N GLY A 79 -19.34 19.50 -6.73
CA GLY A 79 -18.95 19.93 -8.08
C GLY A 79 -17.94 18.97 -8.70
N LEU A 80 -17.69 19.11 -10.01
CA LEU A 80 -16.70 18.26 -10.70
C LEU A 80 -15.26 18.76 -10.54
N VAL A 81 -15.07 20.08 -10.44
CA VAL A 81 -13.76 20.73 -10.46
C VAL A 81 -13.66 21.70 -9.28
N ALA A 82 -12.58 21.61 -8.52
CA ALA A 82 -12.22 22.55 -7.48
C ALA A 82 -10.73 22.91 -7.58
N LEU A 83 -10.33 23.95 -6.85
CA LEU A 83 -8.91 24.24 -6.69
C LEU A 83 -8.22 23.08 -5.94
N PRO A 84 -6.97 22.72 -6.31
CA PRO A 84 -6.20 21.72 -5.59
C PRO A 84 -6.13 22.01 -4.09
N PRO A 85 -6.16 20.99 -3.22
CA PRO A 85 -6.01 21.17 -1.78
C PRO A 85 -4.73 21.93 -1.44
N SER A 86 -4.80 22.79 -0.42
CA SER A 86 -3.64 23.57 0.03
C SER A 86 -2.56 22.66 0.62
N LEU A 87 -1.30 22.90 0.26
CA LEU A 87 -0.12 22.29 0.88
C LEU A 87 0.26 22.92 2.22
N GLY A 88 -0.37 24.04 2.61
CA GLY A 88 -0.03 24.78 3.84
C GLY A 88 -0.03 23.97 5.14
N PRO A 89 -0.89 22.94 5.33
CA PRO A 89 -0.85 22.09 6.53
C PRO A 89 0.40 21.22 6.64
N THR A 90 1.01 20.82 5.53
CA THR A 90 2.04 19.76 5.51
C THR A 90 3.39 20.22 4.97
N PHE A 91 3.41 21.27 4.14
CA PHE A 91 4.61 21.77 3.49
C PHE A 91 5.68 22.17 4.50
N LEU A 92 6.80 21.46 4.47
CA LEU A 92 7.97 21.62 5.36
C LEU A 92 7.65 21.57 6.86
N LYS A 93 6.50 20.99 7.25
CA LYS A 93 6.13 20.80 8.66
C LYS A 93 6.60 19.46 9.22
N MET A 94 7.74 18.97 8.73
CA MET A 94 8.36 17.75 9.21
C MET A 94 8.95 17.94 10.61
N ASP A 95 8.57 17.09 11.56
CA ASP A 95 9.13 17.11 12.92
C ASP A 95 10.42 16.27 12.99
N VAL A 96 11.51 16.83 12.46
CA VAL A 96 12.83 16.17 12.44
C VAL A 96 13.37 15.98 13.86
N ALA A 97 13.09 16.92 14.77
CA ALA A 97 13.55 16.84 16.15
C ALA A 97 12.92 15.64 16.86
N HIS A 98 11.61 15.43 16.71
CA HIS A 98 10.93 14.27 17.26
C HIS A 98 11.36 12.97 16.56
N ALA A 99 11.57 12.99 15.25
CA ALA A 99 12.03 11.80 14.49
C ALA A 99 13.41 11.29 14.95
N LEU A 100 14.27 12.16 15.47
CA LEU A 100 15.60 11.81 15.98
C LEU A 100 15.60 11.40 17.47
N THR A 101 14.43 11.32 18.11
CA THR A 101 14.33 10.84 19.50
C THR A 101 14.64 9.34 19.60
N PRO A 102 15.24 8.86 20.71
CA PRO A 102 15.58 7.44 20.89
C PRO A 102 14.41 6.47 20.69
N THR A 103 13.18 6.94 20.95
CA THR A 103 11.94 6.19 20.73
C THR A 103 11.62 6.00 19.25
N MET A 104 12.00 6.96 18.40
CA MET A 104 11.70 6.96 16.97
C MET A 104 12.81 6.32 16.12
N LEU A 105 14.05 6.32 16.60
CA LEU A 105 15.21 5.75 15.89
C LEU A 105 14.99 4.32 15.34
N PRO A 106 14.42 3.36 16.09
CA PRO A 106 14.19 2.02 15.56
C PRO A 106 13.24 2.01 14.35
N PHE A 107 12.18 2.82 14.38
CA PHE A 107 11.25 2.95 13.26
C PHE A 107 11.94 3.55 12.03
N VAL A 108 12.75 4.60 12.24
CA VAL A 108 13.54 5.22 11.17
C VAL A 108 14.46 4.19 10.51
N PHE A 109 15.17 3.37 11.29
CA PHE A 109 16.03 2.32 10.74
C PHE A 109 15.22 1.25 10.00
N VAL A 110 14.11 0.76 10.58
CA VAL A 110 13.27 -0.24 9.92
C VAL A 110 12.73 0.27 8.59
N PHE A 111 12.18 1.49 8.56
CA PHE A 111 11.66 2.09 7.33
C PHE A 111 12.78 2.39 6.32
N LEU A 112 13.96 2.81 6.77
CA LEU A 112 15.12 3.02 5.89
C LEU A 112 15.50 1.72 5.17
N PHE A 113 15.69 0.64 5.91
CA PHE A 113 16.07 -0.65 5.32
C PHE A 113 14.94 -1.24 4.47
N MET A 114 13.69 -1.20 4.97
CA MET A 114 12.51 -1.61 4.20
C MET A 114 12.44 -0.87 2.87
N LEU A 115 12.49 0.46 2.89
CA LEU A 115 12.41 1.29 1.68
C LEU A 115 13.58 1.01 0.73
N THR A 116 14.79 0.80 1.27
CA THR A 116 15.95 0.45 0.44
C THR A 116 15.73 -0.86 -0.30
N PHE A 117 15.27 -1.91 0.39
CA PHE A 117 15.04 -3.21 -0.23
C PHE A 117 13.83 -3.21 -1.16
N ASP A 118 12.77 -2.47 -0.82
CA ASP A 118 11.58 -2.31 -1.67
C ASP A 118 11.93 -1.55 -2.96
N ALA A 119 12.64 -0.42 -2.86
CA ALA A 119 13.10 0.34 -4.02
C ALA A 119 14.02 -0.50 -4.92
N ILE A 120 14.98 -1.25 -4.35
CA ILE A 120 15.85 -2.14 -5.13
C ILE A 120 15.04 -3.25 -5.80
N GLY A 121 14.17 -3.92 -5.05
CA GLY A 121 13.39 -5.06 -5.54
C GLY A 121 12.42 -4.67 -6.65
N THR A 122 11.67 -3.58 -6.45
CA THR A 122 10.73 -3.05 -7.45
C THR A 122 11.48 -2.50 -8.67
N LEU A 123 12.57 -1.76 -8.49
CA LEU A 123 13.38 -1.24 -9.59
C LEU A 123 13.93 -2.38 -10.46
N ILE A 124 14.52 -3.41 -9.85
CA ILE A 124 15.05 -4.57 -10.58
C ILE A 124 13.90 -5.29 -11.31
N GLY A 125 12.80 -5.59 -10.62
CA GLY A 125 11.66 -6.29 -11.20
C GLY A 125 11.04 -5.57 -12.40
N VAL A 126 10.86 -4.25 -12.30
CA VAL A 126 10.32 -3.45 -13.41
C VAL A 126 11.35 -3.31 -14.55
N CYS A 127 12.63 -3.11 -14.23
CA CYS A 127 13.68 -2.99 -15.25
C CYS A 127 13.92 -4.30 -16.02
N GLU A 128 13.77 -5.44 -15.37
CA GLU A 128 13.81 -6.76 -15.99
C GLU A 128 12.67 -6.91 -17.01
N GLN A 129 11.43 -6.62 -16.59
CA GLN A 129 10.26 -6.63 -17.49
C GLN A 129 10.40 -5.62 -18.65
N ALA A 130 11.08 -4.50 -18.40
CA ALA A 130 11.33 -3.47 -19.42
C ALA A 130 12.47 -3.80 -20.39
N GLY A 131 13.24 -4.86 -20.13
CA GLY A 131 14.40 -5.24 -20.94
C GLY A 131 15.58 -4.28 -20.78
N PHE A 132 15.72 -3.62 -19.62
CA PHE A 132 16.82 -2.70 -19.33
C PHE A 132 18.05 -3.37 -18.70
N MET A 133 17.92 -4.63 -18.27
CA MET A 133 19.02 -5.40 -17.69
C MET A 133 20.07 -5.74 -18.75
N ARG A 134 21.35 -5.58 -18.40
CA ARG A 134 22.50 -5.96 -19.26
C ARG A 134 23.51 -6.72 -18.41
N ASP A 135 23.92 -7.90 -18.85
CA ASP A 135 24.87 -8.75 -18.13
C ASP A 135 24.46 -9.01 -16.66
N ASN A 136 23.17 -9.26 -16.41
CA ASN A 136 22.58 -9.39 -15.07
C ASN A 136 22.82 -8.19 -14.14
N ARG A 137 23.06 -7.01 -14.71
CA ARG A 137 23.21 -5.75 -13.97
C ARG A 137 22.29 -4.70 -14.54
N LEU A 138 21.79 -3.83 -13.66
CA LEU A 138 21.05 -2.64 -14.08
C LEU A 138 22.05 -1.53 -14.42
N PRO A 139 22.15 -1.10 -15.70
CA PRO A 139 22.98 0.04 -16.05
C PRO A 139 22.45 1.29 -15.32
N ARG A 140 23.36 2.10 -14.78
CA ARG A 140 23.00 3.36 -14.07
C ARG A 140 22.11 3.17 -12.84
N ALA A 141 22.23 2.02 -12.15
CA ALA A 141 21.52 1.75 -10.90
C ALA A 141 21.67 2.89 -9.86
N LYS A 142 22.88 3.45 -9.71
CA LYS A 142 23.13 4.59 -8.81
C LYS A 142 22.24 5.79 -9.14
N GLN A 143 22.14 6.17 -10.43
CA GLN A 143 21.32 7.30 -10.85
C GLN A 143 19.83 7.04 -10.61
N ALA A 144 19.37 5.81 -10.86
CA ALA A 144 17.99 5.41 -10.57
C ALA A 144 17.67 5.51 -9.07
N MET A 145 18.54 4.99 -8.21
CA MET A 145 18.38 5.08 -6.75
C MET A 145 18.46 6.51 -6.23
N VAL A 146 19.33 7.36 -6.80
CA VAL A 146 19.38 8.79 -6.44
C VAL A 146 18.08 9.50 -6.81
N SER A 147 17.48 9.17 -7.96
CA SER A 147 16.18 9.72 -8.35
C SER A 147 15.06 9.34 -7.38
N ASP A 148 15.03 8.07 -6.95
CA ASP A 148 14.09 7.56 -5.95
C ASP A 148 14.27 8.25 -4.59
N ALA A 149 15.51 8.39 -4.12
CA ALA A 149 15.84 9.07 -2.87
C ALA A 149 15.44 10.56 -2.90
N ILE A 150 15.72 11.27 -4.00
CA ILE A 150 15.29 12.68 -4.16
C ILE A 150 13.77 12.77 -4.15
N GLY A 151 13.08 11.88 -4.87
CA GLY A 151 11.61 11.81 -4.87
C GLY A 151 11.03 11.57 -3.48
N THR A 152 11.61 10.64 -2.72
CA THR A 152 11.21 10.35 -1.34
C THR A 152 11.41 11.55 -0.42
N VAL A 153 12.58 12.18 -0.44
CA VAL A 153 12.87 13.34 0.42
C VAL A 153 12.00 14.53 0.05
N ALA A 154 11.81 14.79 -1.25
CA ALA A 154 10.92 15.85 -1.72
C ALA A 154 9.45 15.57 -1.31
N GLY A 155 8.98 14.33 -1.46
CA GLY A 155 7.65 13.91 -1.01
C GLY A 155 7.44 14.11 0.49
N ALA A 156 8.42 13.70 1.30
CA ALA A 156 8.40 13.95 2.75
C ALA A 156 8.37 15.45 3.08
N ALA A 157 9.06 16.30 2.31
CA ALA A 157 9.01 17.76 2.43
C ALA A 157 7.65 18.37 2.08
N LEU A 158 6.91 17.75 1.17
CA LEU A 158 5.52 18.09 0.87
C LEU A 158 4.51 17.47 1.87
N GLY A 159 5.01 16.60 2.76
CA GLY A 159 4.25 15.84 3.75
C GLY A 159 3.40 14.72 3.16
N THR A 160 3.87 14.11 2.07
CA THR A 160 3.31 12.87 1.52
C THR A 160 4.00 11.65 2.12
N SER A 161 3.43 10.47 1.89
CA SER A 161 4.13 9.19 2.12
C SER A 161 5.36 9.05 1.22
N THR A 162 6.18 8.03 1.48
CA THR A 162 7.36 7.69 0.67
C THR A 162 6.99 7.47 -0.79
N VAL A 163 7.75 8.07 -1.70
CA VAL A 163 7.54 7.98 -3.15
C VAL A 163 8.53 6.97 -3.70
N THR A 164 8.05 5.91 -4.35
CA THR A 164 8.92 4.88 -4.92
C THR A 164 8.37 4.30 -6.22
N SER A 165 9.15 3.45 -6.89
CA SER A 165 8.71 2.69 -8.05
C SER A 165 7.72 1.60 -7.67
N PHE A 166 6.55 1.60 -8.29
CA PHE A 166 5.53 0.57 -8.08
C PHE A 166 5.77 -0.65 -8.96
N ILE A 167 5.63 -1.85 -8.41
CA ILE A 167 5.77 -3.11 -9.18
C ILE A 167 4.69 -3.21 -10.27
N GLU A 168 3.54 -2.58 -10.04
CA GLU A 168 2.43 -2.44 -10.98
C GLU A 168 2.83 -1.69 -12.26
N SER A 169 3.92 -0.90 -12.21
CA SER A 169 4.49 -0.24 -13.40
C SER A 169 4.92 -1.25 -14.46
N ALA A 170 5.15 -2.52 -14.10
CA ALA A 170 5.39 -3.60 -15.05
C ALA A 170 4.24 -3.74 -16.07
N ALA A 171 2.97 -3.55 -15.66
CA ALA A 171 1.84 -3.58 -16.58
C ALA A 171 1.87 -2.39 -17.57
N GLY A 172 2.36 -1.23 -17.13
CA GLY A 172 2.59 -0.07 -18.01
C GLY A 172 3.70 -0.32 -19.03
N VAL A 173 4.76 -1.01 -18.61
CA VAL A 173 5.86 -1.45 -19.46
C VAL A 173 5.40 -2.47 -20.51
N GLU A 174 4.56 -3.43 -20.12
CA GLU A 174 3.93 -4.40 -21.02
C GLU A 174 3.00 -3.73 -22.05
N ALA A 175 2.33 -2.65 -21.65
CA ALA A 175 1.53 -1.83 -22.56
C ALA A 175 2.37 -0.94 -23.50
N GLY A 176 3.71 -0.95 -23.38
CA GLY A 176 4.64 -0.22 -24.25
C GLY A 176 5.28 1.02 -23.62
N GLY A 177 4.95 1.36 -22.38
CA GLY A 177 5.52 2.50 -21.64
C GLY A 177 6.95 2.23 -21.19
N ARG A 178 7.93 2.46 -22.07
CA ARG A 178 9.36 2.16 -21.83
C ARG A 178 10.27 3.38 -21.77
N THR A 179 9.70 4.58 -21.61
CA THR A 179 10.49 5.83 -21.60
C THR A 179 10.16 6.70 -20.40
N GLY A 180 11.08 7.57 -20.00
CA GLY A 180 10.83 8.56 -18.95
C GLY A 180 9.67 9.52 -19.29
N LEU A 181 9.36 9.71 -20.58
CA LEU A 181 8.20 10.50 -21.02
C LEU A 181 6.89 9.90 -20.51
N THR A 182 6.78 8.56 -20.43
CA THR A 182 5.61 7.90 -19.82
C THR A 182 5.43 8.34 -18.37
N GLY A 183 6.52 8.37 -17.58
CA GLY A 183 6.49 8.85 -16.20
C GLY A 183 6.11 10.33 -16.09
N LEU A 184 6.68 11.18 -16.95
CA LEU A 184 6.35 12.62 -16.98
C LEU A 184 4.88 12.87 -17.34
N VAL A 185 4.34 12.15 -18.32
CA VAL A 185 2.92 12.25 -18.70
C VAL A 185 2.03 11.79 -17.55
N VAL A 186 2.35 10.68 -16.90
CA VAL A 186 1.60 10.21 -15.72
C VAL A 186 1.64 11.25 -14.60
N ALA A 187 2.81 11.82 -14.30
CA ALA A 187 2.94 12.87 -13.29
C ALA A 187 2.10 14.12 -13.63
N ALA A 188 2.13 14.57 -14.89
CA ALA A 188 1.33 15.69 -15.35
C ALA A 188 -0.18 15.40 -15.24
N LEU A 189 -0.62 14.19 -15.60
CA LEU A 189 -2.02 13.78 -15.46
C LEU A 189 -2.45 13.72 -13.99
N PHE A 190 -1.57 13.30 -13.06
CA PHE A 190 -1.84 13.34 -11.62
C PHE A 190 -1.93 14.77 -11.08
N LEU A 191 -1.13 15.71 -11.59
CA LEU A 191 -1.28 17.13 -11.26
C LEU A 191 -2.63 17.69 -11.74
N VAL A 192 -3.07 17.31 -12.94
CA VAL A 192 -4.42 17.65 -13.44
C VAL A 192 -5.52 16.99 -12.59
N ALA A 193 -5.30 15.76 -12.11
CA ALA A 193 -6.24 15.05 -11.26
C ALA A 193 -6.55 15.79 -9.94
N LEU A 194 -5.64 16.63 -9.43
CA LEU A 194 -5.87 17.43 -8.23
C LEU A 194 -7.03 18.40 -8.35
N PHE A 195 -7.35 18.85 -9.58
CA PHE A 195 -8.51 19.70 -9.83
C PHE A 195 -9.83 18.95 -9.69
N PHE A 196 -9.81 17.61 -9.80
CA PHE A 196 -10.96 16.74 -9.58
C PHE A 196 -11.02 16.23 -8.13
N SER A 197 -10.41 16.95 -7.18
CA SER A 197 -10.41 16.62 -5.76
C SER A 197 -11.80 16.36 -5.16
N PRO A 198 -12.92 17.02 -5.57
CA PRO A 198 -14.23 16.69 -5.02
C PRO A 198 -14.69 15.28 -5.41
N LEU A 199 -14.38 14.84 -6.63
CA LEU A 199 -14.70 13.48 -7.09
C LEU A 199 -13.85 12.44 -6.35
N ILE A 200 -12.55 12.74 -6.18
CA ILE A 200 -11.64 11.87 -5.43
C ILE A 200 -12.09 11.76 -3.96
N ALA A 201 -12.53 12.86 -3.36
CA ALA A 201 -13.07 12.88 -2.00
C ALA A 201 -14.36 12.06 -1.88
N MET A 202 -15.30 12.19 -2.83
CA MET A 202 -16.53 11.38 -2.88
C MET A 202 -16.23 9.88 -2.91
N ILE A 203 -15.30 9.46 -3.76
CA ILE A 203 -14.90 8.04 -3.88
C ILE A 203 -14.13 7.58 -2.64
N GLY A 204 -13.20 8.41 -2.14
CA GLY A 204 -12.31 8.07 -1.03
C GLY A 204 -12.98 8.10 0.35
N ALA A 205 -14.02 8.90 0.54
CA ALA A 205 -14.76 8.99 1.80
C ALA A 205 -15.55 7.71 2.12
N TYR A 206 -15.78 6.87 1.10
CA TYR A 206 -16.56 5.64 1.21
C TYR A 206 -15.70 4.40 0.87
N PRO A 207 -15.04 3.78 1.88
CA PRO A 207 -14.10 2.67 1.70
C PRO A 207 -14.61 1.46 0.89
N PRO A 208 -15.89 1.07 0.92
CA PRO A 208 -16.38 -0.04 0.10
C PRO A 208 -16.19 0.12 -1.42
N ILE A 209 -15.97 1.35 -1.93
CA ILE A 209 -15.64 1.58 -3.35
C ILE A 209 -14.18 1.20 -3.66
N THR A 210 -13.24 1.55 -2.77
CA THR A 210 -11.79 1.41 -3.02
C THR A 210 -11.20 0.12 -2.44
N ALA A 211 -11.79 -0.42 -1.37
CA ALA A 211 -11.36 -1.67 -0.74
C ALA A 211 -11.27 -2.88 -1.70
N PRO A 212 -12.17 -3.05 -2.69
CA PRO A 212 -12.05 -4.15 -3.66
C PRO A 212 -10.78 -4.05 -4.51
N ALA A 213 -10.43 -2.83 -4.96
CA ALA A 213 -9.20 -2.59 -5.70
C ALA A 213 -7.97 -2.95 -4.86
N LEU A 214 -7.92 -2.50 -3.60
CA LEU A 214 -6.85 -2.85 -2.67
C LEU A 214 -6.75 -4.35 -2.40
N THR A 215 -7.89 -5.06 -2.36
CA THR A 215 -7.93 -6.52 -2.18
C THR A 215 -7.30 -7.24 -3.36
N ILE A 216 -7.63 -6.84 -4.59
CA ILE A 216 -7.07 -7.43 -5.81
C ILE A 216 -5.58 -7.10 -5.94
N VAL A 217 -5.18 -5.86 -5.64
CA VAL A 217 -3.76 -5.47 -5.60
C VAL A 217 -3.00 -6.32 -4.58
N GLY A 218 -3.54 -6.50 -3.38
CA GLY A 218 -2.96 -7.40 -2.37
C GLY A 218 -2.81 -8.84 -2.88
N ALA A 219 -3.83 -9.36 -3.58
CA ALA A 219 -3.75 -10.69 -4.21
C ALA A 219 -2.68 -10.77 -5.31
N MET A 220 -2.46 -9.69 -6.07
CA MET A 220 -1.36 -9.61 -7.04
C MET A 220 0.00 -9.62 -6.34
N MET A 221 0.14 -8.89 -5.23
CA MET A 221 1.38 -8.84 -4.45
C MET A 221 1.75 -10.18 -3.80
N MET A 222 0.77 -11.06 -3.53
CA MET A 222 1.02 -12.42 -3.03
C MET A 222 1.87 -13.28 -3.97
N GLN A 223 2.00 -12.92 -5.25
CA GLN A 223 2.92 -13.62 -6.16
C GLN A 223 4.38 -13.53 -5.71
N ASN A 224 4.77 -12.45 -5.01
CA ASN A 224 6.12 -12.31 -4.47
C ASN A 224 6.37 -13.27 -3.30
N VAL A 225 5.32 -13.60 -2.53
CA VAL A 225 5.38 -14.59 -1.44
C VAL A 225 5.72 -15.98 -1.98
N ALA A 226 5.30 -16.29 -3.21
CA ALA A 226 5.65 -17.55 -3.87
C ALA A 226 7.14 -17.67 -4.24
N LYS A 227 7.88 -16.55 -4.30
CA LYS A 227 9.32 -16.53 -4.60
C LYS A 227 10.21 -16.81 -3.38
N ILE A 228 9.63 -16.86 -2.18
CA ILE A 228 10.34 -17.16 -0.94
C ILE A 228 10.79 -18.63 -0.98
N GLU A 229 12.01 -18.92 -0.50
CA GLU A 229 12.52 -20.29 -0.44
C GLU A 229 11.86 -21.07 0.71
N TRP A 230 10.63 -21.53 0.48
CA TRP A 230 9.81 -22.21 1.50
C TRP A 230 10.41 -23.50 2.05
N LYS A 231 11.34 -24.12 1.30
CA LYS A 231 12.04 -25.34 1.73
C LYS A 231 13.13 -25.06 2.77
N ASP A 232 13.63 -23.84 2.85
CA ASP A 232 14.60 -23.44 3.85
C ASP A 232 13.90 -22.78 5.04
N TYR A 233 13.83 -23.49 6.17
CA TYR A 233 13.23 -22.98 7.40
C TYR A 233 13.94 -21.75 7.98
N THR A 234 15.21 -21.53 7.61
CA THR A 234 15.93 -20.33 8.02
C THR A 234 15.46 -19.07 7.31
N GLU A 235 14.77 -19.21 6.18
CA GLU A 235 14.14 -18.12 5.41
C GLU A 235 12.61 -18.08 5.63
N SER A 236 11.96 -19.25 5.59
CA SER A 236 10.51 -19.35 5.56
C SER A 236 9.83 -19.04 6.89
N ILE A 237 10.44 -19.40 8.03
CA ILE A 237 9.88 -19.09 9.36
C ILE A 237 9.88 -17.57 9.60
N PRO A 238 10.99 -16.83 9.41
CA PRO A 238 10.98 -15.37 9.55
C PRO A 238 10.02 -14.68 8.59
N ALA A 239 9.98 -15.10 7.32
CA ALA A 239 9.03 -14.56 6.35
C ALA A 239 7.59 -14.78 6.78
N PHE A 240 7.25 -15.98 7.26
CA PHE A 240 5.93 -16.30 7.79
C PHE A 240 5.57 -15.40 8.98
N LEU A 241 6.51 -15.22 9.93
CA LEU A 241 6.31 -14.34 11.09
C LEU A 241 6.06 -12.89 10.69
N ILE A 242 6.67 -12.37 9.62
CA ILE A 242 6.36 -11.05 9.08
C ILE A 242 4.92 -11.02 8.54
N ILE A 243 4.56 -12.00 7.69
CA ILE A 243 3.26 -12.08 7.02
C ILE A 243 2.11 -12.10 8.04
N ILE A 244 2.23 -12.90 9.10
CA ILE A 244 1.20 -12.97 10.15
C ILE A 244 1.35 -11.88 11.21
N GLY A 245 2.57 -11.41 11.45
CA GLY A 245 2.89 -10.46 12.51
C GLY A 245 2.27 -9.10 12.23
N ILE A 246 2.35 -8.61 10.99
CA ILE A 246 1.85 -7.28 10.61
C ILE A 246 0.33 -7.14 10.85
N PRO A 247 -0.55 -8.06 10.36
CA PRO A 247 -1.99 -7.95 10.60
C PRO A 247 -2.38 -8.17 12.07
N LEU A 248 -1.66 -9.04 12.79
CA LEU A 248 -1.99 -9.35 14.19
C LEU A 248 -1.56 -8.26 15.17
N SER A 249 -0.47 -7.55 14.89
CA SER A 249 0.01 -6.44 15.71
C SER A 249 -0.66 -5.10 15.36
N TYR A 250 -1.35 -5.01 14.23
CA TYR A 250 -1.80 -3.76 13.62
C TYR A 250 -0.66 -2.75 13.40
N SER A 251 0.58 -3.24 13.32
CA SER A 251 1.80 -2.44 13.21
C SER A 251 2.77 -3.12 12.25
N ILE A 252 3.04 -2.45 11.13
CA ILE A 252 4.06 -2.89 10.16
C ILE A 252 5.43 -3.01 10.85
N ALA A 253 5.76 -2.05 11.71
CA ALA A 253 7.02 -2.03 12.44
C ALA A 253 7.15 -3.26 13.37
N ASP A 254 6.11 -3.61 14.11
CA ASP A 254 6.15 -4.74 15.04
C ASP A 254 6.27 -6.07 14.29
N GLY A 255 5.52 -6.22 13.19
CA GLY A 255 5.59 -7.42 12.35
C GLY A 255 6.96 -7.62 11.71
N LEU A 256 7.57 -6.54 11.20
CA LEU A 256 8.94 -6.57 10.68
C LEU A 256 9.96 -6.83 11.77
N ALA A 257 9.77 -6.25 12.96
CA ALA A 257 10.64 -6.49 14.10
C ALA A 257 10.69 -7.98 14.45
N LEU A 258 9.52 -8.64 14.57
CA LEU A 258 9.42 -10.08 14.80
C LEU A 258 10.16 -10.89 13.72
N GLY A 259 9.99 -10.51 12.45
CA GLY A 259 10.66 -11.13 11.31
C GLY A 259 12.18 -11.01 11.34
N PHE A 260 12.71 -9.79 11.38
CA PHE A 260 14.16 -9.56 11.31
C PHE A 260 14.89 -10.11 12.53
N ILE A 261 14.30 -10.04 13.73
CA ILE A 261 14.87 -10.65 14.94
C ILE A 261 14.93 -12.17 14.78
N SER A 262 13.83 -12.80 14.38
CA SER A 262 13.80 -14.26 14.18
C SER A 262 14.76 -14.70 13.07
N TYR A 263 14.88 -13.94 11.97
CA TYR A 263 15.84 -14.22 10.91
C TYR A 263 17.28 -14.22 11.41
N ALA A 264 17.69 -13.17 12.12
CA ALA A 264 19.04 -13.06 12.67
C ALA A 264 19.35 -14.19 13.66
N ILE A 265 18.41 -14.51 14.56
CA ILE A 265 18.57 -15.58 15.55
C ILE A 265 18.65 -16.94 14.86
N ILE A 266 17.68 -17.28 14.00
CA ILE A 266 17.62 -18.60 13.36
C ILE A 266 18.86 -18.85 12.50
N LYS A 267 19.30 -17.89 11.68
CA LYS A 267 20.52 -18.04 10.87
C LYS A 267 21.78 -18.17 11.73
N ALA A 268 21.87 -17.44 12.86
CA ALA A 268 22.98 -17.58 13.79
C ALA A 268 23.08 -18.99 14.40
N PHE A 269 21.97 -19.51 14.92
CA PHE A 269 21.96 -20.81 15.61
C PHE A 269 21.90 -22.01 14.65
N SER A 270 21.53 -21.81 13.39
CA SER A 270 21.53 -22.87 12.37
C SER A 270 22.90 -23.09 11.70
N GLY A 271 23.96 -22.43 12.18
CA GLY A 271 25.32 -22.52 11.61
C GLY A 271 25.49 -21.80 10.26
N ARG A 272 24.49 -21.04 9.81
CA ARG A 272 24.46 -20.31 8.53
C ARG A 272 24.66 -18.81 8.70
N SER A 273 25.38 -18.41 9.74
CA SER A 273 25.61 -17.01 10.08
C SER A 273 26.34 -16.21 8.99
N ARG A 274 27.08 -16.89 8.11
CA ARG A 274 27.81 -16.27 7.00
C ARG A 274 26.94 -15.93 5.79
N GLU A 275 25.71 -16.44 5.72
CA GLU A 275 24.79 -16.16 4.60
C GLU A 275 24.13 -14.78 4.72
N ILE A 276 24.11 -14.20 5.93
CA ILE A 276 23.49 -12.90 6.19
C ILE A 276 24.53 -11.81 6.43
N SER A 277 24.22 -10.61 5.93
CA SER A 277 25.07 -9.44 6.12
C SER A 277 25.11 -9.04 7.59
N TRP A 278 26.24 -8.46 8.02
CA TRP A 278 26.38 -7.87 9.36
C TRP A 278 25.28 -6.82 9.65
N LEU A 279 24.77 -6.15 8.60
CA LEU A 279 23.67 -5.19 8.68
C LEU A 279 22.38 -5.84 9.19
N THR A 280 22.11 -7.09 8.81
CA THR A 280 20.93 -7.83 9.25
C THR A 280 21.01 -8.14 10.75
N TYR A 281 22.20 -8.48 11.25
CA TYR A 281 22.44 -8.64 12.68
C TYR A 281 22.29 -7.32 13.44
N ALA A 282 22.86 -6.23 12.91
CA ALA A 282 22.71 -4.91 13.51
C ALA A 282 21.23 -4.50 13.59
N LEU A 283 20.46 -4.73 12.53
CA LEU A 283 19.02 -4.47 12.49
C LEU A 283 18.27 -5.33 13.51
N GLY A 284 18.57 -6.63 13.60
CA GLY A 284 18.02 -7.52 14.61
C GLY A 284 18.26 -7.03 16.03
N VAL A 285 19.49 -6.58 16.34
CA VAL A 285 19.83 -6.01 17.66
C VAL A 285 19.04 -4.73 17.93
N VAL A 286 18.98 -3.79 16.99
CA VAL A 286 18.21 -2.55 17.13
C VAL A 286 16.73 -2.85 17.39
N LEU A 287 16.18 -3.87 16.74
CA LEU A 287 14.78 -4.29 16.89
C LEU A 287 14.51 -5.01 18.21
N VAL A 288 15.49 -5.77 18.73
CA VAL A 288 15.41 -6.30 20.10
C VAL A 288 15.38 -5.14 21.11
N LEU A 289 16.26 -4.15 20.94
CA LEU A 289 16.26 -2.95 21.79
C LEU A 289 14.93 -2.21 21.72
N TYR A 290 14.32 -2.11 20.53
CA TYR A 290 12.98 -1.56 20.36
C TYR A 290 11.93 -2.27 21.23
N PHE A 291 11.84 -3.61 21.15
CA PHE A 291 10.89 -4.35 21.98
C PHE A 291 11.16 -4.20 23.48
N VAL A 292 12.43 -4.27 23.87
CA VAL A 292 12.84 -4.23 25.29
C VAL A 292 12.70 -2.85 25.90
N PHE A 293 12.96 -1.76 25.18
CA PHE A 293 12.97 -0.42 25.78
C PHE A 293 11.73 0.42 25.45
N VAL A 294 11.16 0.24 24.26
CA VAL A 294 10.07 1.09 23.77
C VAL A 294 8.73 0.39 24.00
N ARG A 295 8.60 -0.86 23.56
CA ARG A 295 7.33 -1.59 23.68
C ARG A 295 7.05 -2.08 25.10
N SER A 296 8.06 -2.53 25.85
CA SER A 296 7.87 -3.00 27.23
C SER A 296 7.45 -1.90 28.22
N ARG A 297 7.75 -0.63 27.91
CA ARG A 297 7.42 0.53 28.75
C ARG A 297 6.10 1.19 28.40
N MET A 298 5.50 0.84 27.26
CA MET A 298 4.16 1.25 26.87
C MET A 298 3.20 0.09 27.14
N GLY A 299 2.91 -0.14 28.41
CA GLY A 299 1.75 -0.91 28.86
C GLY A 299 0.50 -0.03 28.81
#